data_AF-A0A452RIQ4-F1
#
_entry.id   AF-A0A452RIQ4-F1
#
_cell.length_a   1.000
_cell.length_b   1.000
_cell.length_c   1.000
_cell.angle_alpha   90.00
_cell.angle_beta   90.00
_cell.angle_gamma   90.00
#
_symmetry.space_group_name_H-M   'P 1'
#
loop_
_entity.id
_entity.type
_entity.pdbx_description
1 polymer ?
#
loop_
_entity_poly.entity_id
_entity_poly.type
_entity_poly.pdbx_seq_one_letter_code
_entity_poly.pdbx_strand_id
1 'polypeptide(L)'
;MSRTLNNIVSSLQRSGTFINSLIAASTIGGQQLFSSLTFRCPCQVGKNFSYGSAFLVIPAFLLLVAGYALRSQLWTMTSEHCCSCAPPQRRISPLERKLACLRVFSITGRALVAPLTWLAVTLLTGTYYECAASEFASVDHYPVFDNVSASKRKEILAGFPCGRSAPSDMIRVRDEVALLHRYQSQMLGWVLITLATIAALVSRCLARCCSPLTSLQHCYWTSHLHNERELFERAAEQHSRLLVLQRIKKLFGFVPGEEDVRHIRIPSCQDWRDIAAPNLLCMGDDLQGHYSFLRDRVDENEEGKSEGIELKP
;
A
#
# COMPACT_ATOMS: atom_id res chain seq x y z
N MET A 1 -11.40 -28.72 -2.15
CA MET A 1 -11.71 -27.65 -1.17
C MET A 1 -13.19 -27.31 -1.26
N SER A 2 -13.91 -27.35 -0.14
CA SER A 2 -15.38 -27.18 -0.11
C SER A 2 -15.81 -25.78 -0.55
N ARG A 3 -16.90 -25.68 -1.32
CA ARG A 3 -17.51 -24.41 -1.80
C ARG A 3 -17.79 -23.42 -0.66
N THR A 4 -18.09 -23.94 0.53
CA THR A 4 -18.29 -23.16 1.77
C THR A 4 -17.01 -22.50 2.27
N LEU A 5 -15.87 -23.21 2.20
CA LEU A 5 -14.56 -22.68 2.57
C LEU A 5 -14.14 -21.53 1.65
N ASN A 6 -14.36 -21.68 0.34
CA ASN A 6 -14.06 -20.61 -0.63
C ASN A 6 -14.95 -19.36 -0.42
N ASN A 7 -16.21 -19.56 -0.04
CA ASN A 7 -17.12 -18.46 0.30
C ASN A 7 -16.70 -17.73 1.58
N ILE A 8 -16.23 -18.45 2.59
CA ILE A 8 -15.72 -17.86 3.83
C ILE A 8 -14.42 -17.08 3.57
N VAL A 9 -13.48 -17.67 2.82
CA VAL A 9 -12.20 -17.02 2.45
C VAL A 9 -12.45 -15.76 1.63
N SER A 10 -13.33 -15.81 0.63
CA SER A 10 -13.67 -14.62 -0.17
C SER A 10 -14.38 -13.55 0.65
N SER A 11 -15.22 -13.92 1.62
CA SER A 11 -15.84 -12.97 2.56
C SER A 11 -14.80 -12.28 3.46
N LEU A 12 -13.86 -13.05 4.02
CA LEU A 12 -12.76 -12.52 4.83
C LEU A 12 -11.83 -11.60 4.02
N GLN A 13 -11.52 -11.98 2.78
CA GLN A 13 -10.68 -11.18 1.89
C GLN A 13 -11.37 -9.89 1.39
N ARG A 14 -12.70 -9.89 1.33
CA ARG A 14 -13.49 -8.68 1.03
C ARG A 14 -13.62 -7.76 2.25
N SER A 15 -13.43 -8.29 3.46
CA SER A 15 -13.49 -7.53 4.71
C SER A 15 -12.21 -6.70 4.92
N GLY A 16 -12.31 -5.39 4.67
CA GLY A 16 -11.22 -4.46 4.91
C GLY A 16 -10.77 -4.38 6.37
N THR A 17 -11.65 -4.67 7.33
CA THR A 17 -11.30 -4.71 8.76
C THR A 17 -10.41 -5.90 9.09
N PHE A 18 -10.72 -7.09 8.57
CA PHE A 18 -9.91 -8.29 8.76
C PHE A 18 -8.49 -8.11 8.21
N ILE A 19 -8.37 -7.57 6.99
CA ILE A 19 -7.06 -7.29 6.38
C ILE A 19 -6.26 -6.28 7.20
N ASN A 20 -6.89 -5.18 7.65
CA ASN A 20 -6.21 -4.17 8.47
C ASN A 20 -5.75 -4.74 9.82
N SER A 21 -6.57 -5.58 10.46
CA SER A 21 -6.21 -6.26 11.70
C SER A 21 -5.03 -7.22 11.50
N LEU A 22 -5.02 -7.98 10.39
CA LEU A 22 -3.90 -8.86 10.05
C LEU A 22 -2.60 -8.09 9.81
N ILE A 23 -2.68 -6.95 9.11
CA ILE A 23 -1.53 -6.05 8.91
C ILE A 23 -1.02 -5.55 10.25
N ALA A 24 -1.91 -5.11 11.14
CA ALA A 24 -1.54 -4.62 12.46
C ALA A 24 -0.86 -5.72 13.31
N ALA A 25 -1.45 -6.91 13.39
CA ALA A 25 -0.90 -8.05 14.11
C ALA A 25 0.47 -8.47 13.57
N SER A 26 0.61 -8.53 12.24
CA SER A 26 1.89 -8.86 11.58
C SER A 26 2.95 -7.78 11.86
N THR A 27 2.57 -6.51 11.90
CA THR A 27 3.48 -5.40 12.21
C THR A 27 3.95 -5.46 13.66
N ILE A 28 3.05 -5.80 14.59
CA ILE A 28 3.38 -6.00 16.01
C ILE A 28 4.36 -7.17 16.17
N GLY A 29 4.04 -8.33 15.59
CA GLY A 29 4.90 -9.51 15.66
C GLY A 29 6.27 -9.28 15.00
N GLY A 30 6.28 -8.61 13.85
CA GLY A 30 7.52 -8.21 13.17
C GLY A 30 8.36 -7.28 14.03
N GLN A 31 7.78 -6.23 14.62
CA GLN A 31 8.51 -5.30 15.48
C GLN A 31 9.14 -5.99 16.69
N GLN A 32 8.40 -6.90 17.36
CA GLN A 32 8.93 -7.64 18.49
C GLN A 32 10.12 -8.53 18.10
N LEU A 33 10.05 -9.20 16.95
CA LEU A 33 11.14 -10.01 16.41
C LEU A 33 12.36 -9.14 16.04
N PHE A 34 12.15 -8.03 15.32
CA PHE A 34 13.24 -7.14 14.93
C PHE A 34 13.93 -6.50 16.14
N SER A 35 13.15 -6.02 17.13
CA SER A 35 13.71 -5.39 18.33
C SER A 35 14.46 -6.39 19.20
N SER A 36 14.01 -7.63 19.32
CA SER A 36 14.66 -8.65 20.16
C SER A 36 15.92 -9.25 19.52
N LEU A 37 15.95 -9.37 18.20
CA LEU A 37 17.04 -10.06 17.48
C LEU A 37 18.15 -9.12 17.01
N THR A 38 17.83 -7.88 16.62
CA THR A 38 18.77 -7.03 15.87
C THR A 38 19.11 -5.71 16.54
N PHE A 39 18.27 -5.23 17.45
CA PHE A 39 18.47 -3.91 18.04
C PHE A 39 19.37 -3.97 19.28
N ARG A 40 20.55 -3.36 19.18
CA ARG A 40 21.42 -3.04 20.31
C ARG A 40 21.93 -1.62 20.16
N CYS A 41 21.74 -0.78 21.18
CA CYS A 41 22.20 0.60 21.12
C CYS A 41 23.74 0.65 21.06
N PRO A 42 24.36 1.46 20.16
CA PRO A 42 25.81 1.50 20.02
C PRO A 42 26.51 2.18 21.21
N CYS A 43 25.78 3.03 21.94
CA CYS A 43 26.25 3.79 23.10
C CYS A 43 27.53 4.59 22.81
N GLN A 44 27.48 5.33 21.72
CA GLN A 44 28.54 6.23 21.27
C GLN A 44 27.94 7.59 20.94
N VAL A 45 28.60 8.66 21.39
CA VAL A 45 28.18 10.04 21.18
C VAL A 45 27.98 10.31 19.67
N GLY A 46 26.85 10.93 19.32
CA GLY A 46 26.42 11.26 17.96
C GLY A 46 25.82 10.08 17.18
N LYS A 47 26.07 8.83 17.59
CA LYS A 47 25.58 7.64 16.88
C LYS A 47 24.27 7.12 17.44
N ASN A 48 23.96 7.37 18.72
CA ASN A 48 22.73 6.83 19.32
C ASN A 48 21.50 7.45 18.67
N PHE A 49 21.50 8.76 18.45
CA PHE A 49 20.43 9.46 17.74
C PHE A 49 20.17 8.88 16.34
N SER A 50 21.21 8.86 15.51
CA SER A 50 21.10 8.37 14.12
C SER A 50 20.64 6.91 14.06
N TYR A 51 21.19 6.05 14.94
CA TYR A 51 20.84 4.64 15.00
C TYR A 51 19.39 4.42 15.46
N GLY A 52 18.98 5.02 16.58
CA GLY A 52 17.62 4.88 17.10
C GLY A 52 16.56 5.46 16.15
N SER A 53 16.82 6.65 15.57
CA SER A 53 15.93 7.28 14.60
C SER A 53 15.80 6.47 13.29
N ALA A 54 16.87 5.81 12.84
CA ALA A 54 16.81 4.95 11.66
C ALA A 54 15.84 3.77 11.86
N PHE A 55 15.94 3.06 12.99
CA PHE A 55 15.04 1.95 13.31
C PHE A 55 13.59 2.41 13.56
N LEU A 56 13.39 3.66 13.96
CA LEU A 56 12.07 4.25 14.10
C LEU A 56 11.43 4.61 12.74
N VAL A 57 12.16 5.33 11.87
CA VAL A 57 11.60 5.98 10.68
C VAL A 57 11.73 5.15 9.40
N ILE A 58 12.88 4.48 9.18
CA ILE A 58 13.16 3.82 7.90
C ILE A 58 12.18 2.67 7.62
N PRO A 59 11.86 1.76 8.57
CA PRO A 59 10.88 0.71 8.31
C PRO A 59 9.48 1.26 8.03
N ALA A 60 9.06 2.34 8.71
CA ALA A 60 7.81 3.03 8.40
C ALA A 60 7.81 3.57 6.97
N PHE A 61 8.89 4.22 6.53
CA PHE A 61 9.03 4.70 5.16
C PHE A 61 8.95 3.57 4.13
N LEU A 62 9.67 2.46 4.36
CA LEU A 62 9.62 1.29 3.47
C LEU A 62 8.23 0.67 3.40
N LEU A 63 7.53 0.56 4.53
CA LEU A 63 6.14 0.09 4.58
C LEU A 63 5.19 1.02 3.82
N LEU A 64 5.42 2.33 3.87
CA LEU A 64 4.65 3.30 3.09
C LEU A 64 4.87 3.12 1.59
N VAL A 65 6.13 3.03 1.15
CA VAL A 65 6.49 2.81 -0.27
C VAL A 65 5.90 1.50 -0.77
N ALA A 66 6.06 0.40 -0.02
CA ALA A 66 5.45 -0.89 -0.36
C ALA A 66 3.92 -0.80 -0.39
N GLY A 67 3.31 -0.09 0.56
CA GLY A 67 1.87 0.13 0.63
C GLY A 67 1.28 0.86 -0.58
N TYR A 68 2.06 1.73 -1.22
CA TYR A 68 1.71 2.35 -2.50
C TYR A 68 2.04 1.45 -3.70
N ALA A 69 3.25 0.88 -3.75
CA ALA A 69 3.73 0.09 -4.88
C ALA A 69 2.87 -1.16 -5.16
N LEU A 70 2.42 -1.85 -4.10
CA LEU A 70 1.59 -3.07 -4.20
C LEU A 70 0.14 -2.80 -4.65
N ARG A 71 -0.26 -1.54 -4.81
CA ARG A 71 -1.63 -1.18 -5.22
C ARG A 71 -1.66 -0.87 -6.71
N SER A 72 -2.12 -1.84 -7.50
CA SER A 72 -2.27 -1.73 -8.96
C SER A 72 -3.11 -0.52 -9.41
N GLN A 73 -4.05 -0.05 -8.58
CA GLN A 73 -4.90 1.10 -8.87
C GLN A 73 -4.16 2.44 -8.93
N LEU A 74 -2.99 2.57 -8.28
CA LEU A 74 -2.17 3.78 -8.35
C LEU A 74 -1.50 3.89 -9.72
N TRP A 75 -0.96 2.76 -10.20
CA TRP A 75 -0.26 2.66 -11.49
C TRP A 75 -1.16 2.90 -12.69
N THR A 76 -2.43 2.49 -12.63
CA THR A 76 -3.39 2.76 -13.71
C THR A 76 -3.68 4.24 -13.87
N MET A 77 -3.70 5.03 -12.78
CA MET A 77 -3.96 6.47 -12.86
C MET A 77 -2.73 7.28 -13.27
N THR A 78 -1.52 6.82 -12.93
CA THR A 78 -0.29 7.48 -13.38
C THR A 78 0.05 7.14 -14.82
N SER A 79 -0.25 5.92 -15.30
CA SER A 79 -0.01 5.54 -16.70
C SER A 79 -0.90 6.30 -17.68
N GLU A 80 -2.15 6.59 -17.30
CA GLU A 80 -3.08 7.42 -18.09
C GLU A 80 -2.59 8.87 -18.30
N HIS A 81 -1.65 9.34 -17.48
CA HIS A 81 -1.08 10.70 -17.58
C HIS A 81 0.35 10.76 -18.14
N CYS A 82 1.04 9.61 -18.27
CA CYS A 82 2.48 9.59 -18.55
C CYS A 82 2.83 9.14 -19.98
N CYS A 83 1.92 8.47 -20.70
CA CYS A 83 2.19 7.97 -22.06
C CYS A 83 1.50 8.81 -23.15
N SER A 84 2.26 9.22 -24.16
CA SER A 84 1.87 10.05 -25.32
C SER A 84 0.83 9.43 -26.29
N CYS A 85 0.19 8.31 -25.95
CA CYS A 85 -0.84 7.65 -26.76
C CYS A 85 -2.27 8.16 -26.44
N ALA A 86 -2.41 9.19 -25.59
CA ALA A 86 -3.71 9.76 -25.27
C ALA A 86 -4.04 10.93 -26.23
N PRO A 87 -5.25 10.98 -26.82
CA PRO A 87 -5.68 12.13 -27.63
C PRO A 87 -5.67 13.43 -26.78
N PRO A 88 -5.58 14.61 -27.42
CA PRO A 88 -5.29 15.86 -26.73
C PRO A 88 -6.37 16.18 -25.69
N GLN A 89 -5.93 16.30 -24.42
CA GLN A 89 -6.63 16.87 -23.27
C GLN A 89 -8.16 16.81 -23.32
N ARG A 90 -8.74 15.65 -22.98
CA ARG A 90 -10.12 15.62 -22.46
C ARG A 90 -10.13 16.49 -21.20
N ARG A 91 -10.88 17.61 -21.20
CA ARG A 91 -11.10 18.42 -19.99
C ARG A 91 -11.77 17.53 -18.96
N ILE A 92 -11.01 17.09 -17.96
CA ILE A 92 -11.51 16.30 -16.84
C ILE A 92 -12.64 17.08 -16.19
N SER A 93 -13.83 16.49 -16.15
CA SER A 93 -15.00 17.11 -15.53
C SER A 93 -14.75 17.33 -14.03
N PRO A 94 -15.38 18.35 -13.40
CA PRO A 94 -15.25 18.55 -11.96
C PRO A 94 -15.72 17.33 -11.15
N LEU A 95 -16.61 16.51 -11.71
CA LEU A 95 -17.09 15.27 -11.13
C LEU A 95 -16.01 14.17 -11.14
N GLU A 96 -15.36 13.95 -12.27
CA GLU A 96 -14.25 12.98 -12.39
C GLU A 96 -13.09 13.35 -11.47
N ARG A 97 -12.75 14.63 -11.36
CA ARG A 97 -11.72 15.11 -10.41
C ARG A 97 -12.08 14.77 -8.96
N LYS A 98 -13.35 14.97 -8.56
CA LYS A 98 -13.82 14.61 -7.21
C LYS A 98 -13.76 13.10 -6.98
N LEU A 99 -14.14 12.29 -7.96
CA LEU A 99 -14.08 10.82 -7.88
C LEU A 99 -12.64 10.29 -7.82
N ALA A 100 -11.74 10.88 -8.61
CA ALA A 100 -10.30 10.59 -8.55
C ALA A 100 -9.72 10.94 -7.18
N CYS A 101 -10.08 12.11 -6.62
CA CYS A 101 -9.66 12.51 -5.27
C CYS A 101 -10.14 11.53 -4.20
N LEU A 102 -11.41 11.09 -4.25
CA LEU A 102 -11.94 10.08 -3.32
C LEU A 102 -11.21 8.73 -3.44
N ARG A 103 -10.84 8.34 -4.66
CA ARG A 103 -10.06 7.13 -4.92
C ARG A 103 -8.65 7.23 -4.35
N VAL A 104 -7.94 8.33 -4.60
CA VAL A 104 -6.59 8.60 -4.05
C VAL A 104 -6.62 8.65 -2.52
N PHE A 105 -7.65 9.27 -1.95
CA PHE A 105 -7.84 9.34 -0.51
C PHE A 105 -8.03 7.94 0.11
N SER A 106 -8.86 7.08 -0.52
CA SER A 106 -9.06 5.69 -0.11
C SER A 106 -7.77 4.86 -0.19
N ILE A 107 -6.98 5.04 -1.27
CA ILE A 107 -5.70 4.36 -1.47
C ILE A 107 -4.70 4.77 -0.39
N THR A 108 -4.55 6.08 -0.17
CA THR A 108 -3.64 6.67 0.82
C THR A 108 -3.98 6.21 2.24
N GLY A 109 -5.27 6.25 2.61
CA GLY A 109 -5.72 5.81 3.93
C GLY A 109 -5.36 4.34 4.22
N ARG A 110 -5.42 3.47 3.21
CA ARG A 110 -5.04 2.06 3.36
C ARG A 110 -3.52 1.84 3.34
N ALA A 111 -2.75 2.68 2.65
CA ALA A 111 -1.28 2.61 2.63
C ALA A 111 -0.67 3.06 3.96
N LEU A 112 -1.30 4.01 4.65
CA LEU A 112 -0.83 4.57 5.93
C LEU A 112 -1.03 3.66 7.16
N VAL A 113 -1.84 2.60 7.06
CA VAL A 113 -2.13 1.71 8.20
C VAL A 113 -0.87 1.06 8.77
N ALA A 114 -0.04 0.46 7.90
CA ALA A 114 1.18 -0.22 8.31
C ALA A 114 2.23 0.73 8.94
N PRO A 115 2.61 1.87 8.31
CA PRO A 115 3.61 2.77 8.89
C PRO A 115 3.14 3.43 10.20
N LEU A 116 1.86 3.82 10.31
CA LEU A 116 1.33 4.37 11.56
C LEU A 116 1.33 3.32 12.67
N THR A 117 0.99 2.07 12.35
CA THR A 117 1.04 0.98 13.33
C THR A 117 2.47 0.70 13.78
N TRP A 118 3.44 0.68 12.85
CA TRP A 118 4.86 0.52 13.17
C TRP A 118 5.33 1.61 14.15
N LEU A 119 5.06 2.88 13.83
CA LEU A 119 5.46 4.01 14.68
C LEU A 119 4.78 3.94 16.05
N ALA A 120 3.49 3.64 16.11
CA ALA A 120 2.77 3.50 17.37
C ALA A 120 3.38 2.38 18.25
N VAL A 121 3.61 1.19 17.69
CA VAL A 121 4.16 0.05 18.43
C VAL A 121 5.58 0.31 18.91
N THR A 122 6.44 0.87 18.05
CA THR A 122 7.84 1.18 18.41
C THR A 122 7.93 2.27 19.46
N LEU A 123 7.08 3.30 19.40
CA LEU A 123 6.99 4.36 20.42
C LEU A 123 6.43 3.84 21.74
N LEU A 124 5.41 2.99 21.73
CA LEU A 124 4.87 2.38 22.95
C LEU A 124 5.87 1.42 23.62
N THR A 125 6.66 0.71 22.82
CA THR A 125 7.76 -0.14 23.31
C THR A 125 8.91 0.70 23.88
N GLY A 126 9.21 1.86 23.29
CA GLY A 126 10.12 2.88 23.83
C GLY A 126 11.61 2.61 23.66
N THR A 127 12.04 1.40 23.27
CA THR A 127 13.46 1.01 23.17
C THR A 127 14.24 1.84 22.16
N TYR A 128 13.65 2.16 21.00
CA TYR A 128 14.31 2.95 19.95
C TYR A 128 14.41 4.42 20.35
N TYR A 129 13.36 4.96 20.98
CA TYR A 129 13.34 6.34 21.47
C TYR A 129 14.31 6.53 22.63
N GLU A 130 14.38 5.59 23.57
CA GLU A 130 15.33 5.60 24.69
C GLU A 130 16.78 5.69 24.19
N CYS A 131 17.15 4.89 23.18
CA CYS A 131 18.46 4.99 22.55
C CYS A 131 18.64 6.34 21.83
N ALA A 132 17.68 6.76 20.99
CA ALA A 132 17.80 7.98 20.19
C ALA A 132 17.90 9.26 21.05
N ALA A 133 17.13 9.33 22.15
CA ALA A 133 17.03 10.49 23.02
C ALA A 133 18.08 10.50 24.15
N SER A 134 18.80 9.39 24.37
CA SER A 134 19.76 9.23 25.48
C SER A 134 20.73 10.39 25.63
N GLU A 135 21.28 10.90 24.52
CA GLU A 135 22.27 11.99 24.51
C GLU A 135 21.70 13.38 24.85
N PHE A 136 20.36 13.52 24.83
CA PHE A 136 19.65 14.78 25.02
C PHE A 136 18.95 14.91 26.38
N ALA A 137 19.18 13.96 27.29
CA ALA A 137 18.62 14.01 28.63
C ALA A 137 19.09 15.26 29.39
N SER A 138 18.16 16.02 29.95
CA SER A 138 18.49 17.08 30.89
C SER A 138 18.88 16.46 32.23
N VAL A 139 20.14 16.64 32.64
CA VAL A 139 20.68 16.15 33.91
C VAL A 139 21.31 17.26 34.75
N ASP A 140 21.03 18.52 34.42
CA ASP A 140 21.62 19.69 35.08
C ASP A 140 21.17 19.85 36.54
N HIS A 141 20.06 19.23 36.93
CA HIS A 141 19.54 19.27 38.30
C HIS A 141 20.11 18.19 39.22
N TYR A 142 20.95 17.28 38.71
CA TYR A 142 21.55 16.23 39.52
C TYR A 142 22.95 16.63 40.00
N PRO A 143 23.23 16.57 41.32
CA PRO A 143 24.50 17.03 41.88
C PRO A 143 25.71 16.22 41.38
N VAL A 144 25.49 14.99 40.90
CA VAL A 144 26.53 14.14 40.32
C VAL A 144 27.10 14.69 38.99
N PHE A 145 26.41 15.63 38.35
CA PHE A 145 26.80 16.24 37.09
C PHE A 145 27.31 17.69 37.19
N ASP A 146 27.33 18.27 38.40
CA ASP A 146 27.76 19.66 38.64
C ASP A 146 29.23 19.91 38.26
N ASN A 147 30.10 18.94 38.57
CA ASN A 147 31.55 19.01 38.32
C ASN A 147 31.99 18.26 37.04
N VAL A 148 31.04 17.86 36.19
CA VAL A 148 31.32 17.07 34.97
C VAL A 148 31.31 17.97 33.74
N SER A 149 32.37 17.92 32.94
CA SER A 149 32.44 18.69 31.68
C SER A 149 31.34 18.28 30.70
N ALA A 150 30.88 19.21 29.86
CA ALA A 150 29.80 18.95 28.90
C ALA A 150 30.10 17.79 27.92
N SER A 151 31.37 17.63 27.52
CA SER A 151 31.79 16.51 26.66
C SER A 151 31.71 15.17 27.40
N LYS A 152 32.17 15.11 28.65
CA LYS A 152 32.13 13.89 29.46
C LYS A 152 30.70 13.53 29.85
N ARG A 153 29.85 14.54 30.10
CA ARG A 153 28.42 14.36 30.35
C ARG A 153 27.72 13.67 29.18
N LYS A 154 27.94 14.13 27.95
CA LYS A 154 27.39 13.49 26.73
C LYS A 154 27.86 12.05 26.57
N GLU A 155 29.12 11.76 26.89
CA GLU A 155 29.67 10.39 26.86
C GLU A 155 28.98 9.48 27.89
N ILE A 156 28.76 9.97 29.11
CA ILE A 156 28.05 9.24 30.18
C ILE A 156 26.59 8.98 29.76
N LEU A 157 25.89 10.00 29.29
CA LEU A 157 24.50 9.91 28.83
C LEU A 157 24.34 8.93 27.66
N ALA A 158 25.27 8.96 26.70
CA ALA A 158 25.28 8.01 25.59
C ALA A 158 25.46 6.56 26.07
N GLY A 159 26.10 6.33 27.23
CA GLY A 159 26.32 5.03 27.84
C GLY A 159 25.13 4.44 28.60
N PHE A 160 24.15 5.27 28.98
CA PHE A 160 23.01 4.87 29.82
C PHE A 160 22.21 3.67 29.27
N PRO A 161 21.83 3.63 27.97
CA PRO A 161 21.05 2.51 27.42
C PRO A 161 21.77 1.17 27.43
N CYS A 162 23.10 1.15 27.49
CA CYS A 162 23.91 -0.08 27.50
C CYS A 162 24.26 -0.56 28.92
N GLY A 163 23.85 0.19 29.96
CA GLY A 163 24.29 -0.08 31.33
C GLY A 163 25.80 0.05 31.52
N ARG A 164 26.50 0.77 30.64
CA ARG A 164 27.94 1.01 30.79
C ARG A 164 28.17 2.11 31.82
N SER A 165 29.05 1.83 32.77
CA SER A 165 29.71 2.76 33.70
C SER A 165 28.78 3.65 34.54
N ALA A 166 28.52 3.23 35.77
CA ALA A 166 27.97 4.09 36.80
C ALA A 166 28.38 3.55 38.20
N PRO A 167 29.04 4.37 39.04
CA PRO A 167 28.97 4.21 40.49
C PRO A 167 27.50 4.10 40.95
N SER A 168 27.24 3.51 42.12
CA SER A 168 25.88 3.29 42.64
C SER A 168 24.94 4.50 42.50
N ASP A 169 25.48 5.71 42.62
CA ASP A 169 24.74 6.96 42.59
C ASP A 169 24.27 7.35 41.17
N MET A 170 25.04 6.96 40.14
CA MET A 170 24.68 7.18 38.73
C MET A 170 23.69 6.13 38.20
N ILE A 171 23.57 4.98 38.88
CA ILE A 171 22.57 3.95 38.53
C ILE A 171 21.16 4.49 38.74
N ARG A 172 20.93 5.20 39.85
CA ARG A 172 19.63 5.84 40.15
C ARG A 172 19.26 6.86 39.08
N VAL A 173 20.20 7.74 38.72
CA VAL A 173 19.96 8.76 37.69
C VAL A 173 19.69 8.14 36.33
N ARG A 174 20.43 7.08 35.96
CA ARG A 174 20.19 6.32 34.74
C ARG A 174 18.76 5.78 34.69
N ASP A 175 18.31 5.15 35.77
CA ASP A 175 16.98 4.54 35.83
C ASP A 175 15.86 5.60 35.77
N GLU A 176 16.04 6.75 36.44
CA GLU A 176 15.12 7.89 36.35
C GLU A 176 15.05 8.47 34.93
N VAL A 177 16.21 8.64 34.26
CA VAL A 177 16.27 9.13 32.88
C VAL A 177 15.65 8.11 31.90
N ALA A 178 15.89 6.81 32.10
CA ALA A 178 15.28 5.76 31.29
C ALA A 178 13.76 5.74 31.45
N LEU A 179 13.25 5.89 32.68
CA LEU A 179 11.81 6.00 32.96
C LEU A 179 11.22 7.26 32.30
N LEU A 180 11.91 8.40 32.38
CA LEU A 180 11.47 9.65 31.75
C LEU A 180 11.37 9.52 30.23
N HIS A 181 12.38 8.93 29.57
CA HIS A 181 12.35 8.72 28.12
C HIS A 181 11.27 7.71 27.71
N ARG A 182 11.03 6.65 28.50
CA ARG A 182 9.93 5.71 28.23
C ARG A 182 8.57 6.39 28.36
N TYR A 183 8.39 7.21 29.39
CA TYR A 183 7.20 8.05 29.55
C TYR A 183 6.99 8.96 28.33
N GLN A 184 8.01 9.71 27.91
CA GLN A 184 7.93 10.58 26.74
C GLN A 184 7.59 9.81 25.46
N SER A 185 8.24 8.66 25.24
CA SER A 185 7.99 7.80 24.09
C SER A 185 6.55 7.28 24.08
N GLN A 186 6.04 6.80 25.21
CA GLN A 186 4.67 6.30 25.31
C GLN A 186 3.64 7.43 25.15
N MET A 187 3.89 8.62 25.70
CA MET A 187 3.05 9.79 25.48
C MET A 187 3.02 10.18 24.00
N LEU A 188 4.16 10.23 23.32
CA LEU A 188 4.23 10.47 21.87
C LEU A 188 3.48 9.40 21.09
N GLY A 189 3.59 8.13 21.49
CA GLY A 189 2.84 7.02 20.91
C GLY A 189 1.32 7.20 21.03
N TRP A 190 0.81 7.55 22.21
CA TRP A 190 -0.62 7.81 22.44
C TRP A 190 -1.11 9.07 21.71
N VAL A 191 -0.31 10.14 21.69
CA VAL A 191 -0.63 11.35 20.93
C VAL A 191 -0.72 11.03 19.44
N LEU A 192 0.21 10.25 18.90
CA LEU A 192 0.18 9.78 17.51
C LEU A 192 -1.09 8.99 17.21
N ILE A 193 -1.46 8.02 18.06
CA ILE A 193 -2.67 7.20 17.87
C ILE A 193 -3.93 8.07 17.88
N THR A 194 -4.04 8.96 18.87
CA THR A 194 -5.19 9.88 19.00
C THR A 194 -5.30 10.79 17.78
N LEU A 195 -4.20 11.45 17.40
CA LEU A 195 -4.19 12.37 16.26
C LEU A 195 -4.49 11.65 14.95
N ALA A 196 -3.90 10.47 14.73
CA ALA A 196 -4.18 9.66 13.54
C ALA A 196 -5.64 9.22 13.47
N THR A 197 -6.24 8.86 14.62
CA THR A 197 -7.65 8.48 14.70
C THR A 197 -8.58 9.65 14.41
N ILE A 198 -8.32 10.82 15.00
CA ILE A 198 -9.08 12.06 14.73
C ILE A 198 -8.94 12.45 13.26
N ALA A 199 -7.73 12.44 12.71
CA ALA A 199 -7.48 12.74 11.31
C ALA A 199 -8.22 11.76 10.38
N ALA A 200 -8.23 10.46 10.71
CA ALA A 200 -8.98 9.44 9.96
C ALA A 200 -10.50 9.67 10.03
N LEU A 201 -11.02 10.10 11.18
CA LEU A 201 -12.45 10.41 11.34
C LEU A 201 -12.82 11.66 10.54
N VAL A 202 -12.11 12.77 10.73
CA VAL A 202 -12.33 14.04 10.04
C VAL A 202 -12.24 13.85 8.53
N SER A 203 -11.23 13.13 8.06
CA SER A 203 -11.04 12.89 6.64
C SER A 203 -12.14 12.00 6.03
N ARG A 204 -12.67 11.02 6.78
CA ARG A 204 -13.88 10.28 6.37
C ARG A 204 -15.12 11.18 6.34
N CYS A 205 -15.31 12.04 7.33
CA CYS A 205 -16.40 13.01 7.35
C CYS A 205 -16.33 13.95 6.15
N LEU A 206 -15.16 14.54 5.87
CA LEU A 206 -14.92 15.39 4.71
C LEU A 206 -15.15 14.64 3.39
N ALA A 207 -14.64 13.42 3.26
CA ALA A 207 -14.87 12.61 2.06
C ALA A 207 -16.35 12.32 1.83
N ARG A 208 -17.15 12.12 2.90
CA ARG A 208 -18.60 11.95 2.81
C ARG A 208 -19.34 13.26 2.52
N CYS A 209 -18.99 14.36 3.17
CA CYS A 209 -19.61 15.66 2.96
C CYS A 209 -19.30 16.25 1.58
N CYS A 210 -18.10 16.01 1.05
CA CYS A 210 -17.69 16.47 -0.27
C CYS A 210 -18.03 15.48 -1.40
N SER A 211 -18.61 14.31 -1.07
CA SER A 211 -19.05 13.32 -2.04
C SER A 211 -20.20 13.90 -2.87
N PRO A 212 -20.08 13.95 -4.21
CA PRO A 212 -21.19 14.34 -5.08
C PRO A 212 -22.26 13.24 -5.21
N LEU A 213 -21.99 12.04 -4.66
CA LEU A 213 -22.84 10.86 -4.76
C LEU A 213 -23.59 10.62 -3.44
N THR A 214 -24.86 10.21 -3.55
CA THR A 214 -25.63 9.69 -2.41
C THR A 214 -25.05 8.37 -1.88
N SER A 215 -25.46 7.93 -0.69
CA SER A 215 -24.97 6.68 -0.08
C SER A 215 -25.22 5.45 -0.96
N LEU A 216 -26.40 5.35 -1.56
CA LEU A 216 -26.77 4.25 -2.48
C LEU A 216 -25.98 4.33 -3.78
N GLN A 217 -25.81 5.52 -4.35
CA GLN A 217 -25.00 5.72 -5.55
C GLN A 217 -23.53 5.37 -5.31
N HIS A 218 -22.98 5.67 -4.13
CA HIS A 218 -21.62 5.27 -3.78
C HIS A 218 -21.47 3.74 -3.69
N CYS A 219 -22.44 3.05 -3.09
CA CYS A 219 -22.45 1.58 -3.02
C CYS A 219 -22.50 0.97 -4.42
N TYR A 220 -23.45 1.43 -5.25
CA TYR A 220 -23.55 1.02 -6.65
C TYR A 220 -22.26 1.28 -7.42
N TRP A 221 -21.68 2.47 -7.31
CA TRP A 221 -20.43 2.85 -7.97
C TRP A 221 -19.26 1.93 -7.60
N THR A 222 -19.10 1.62 -6.31
CA THR A 222 -18.03 0.71 -5.86
C THR A 222 -18.24 -0.72 -6.37
N SER A 223 -19.49 -1.19 -6.42
CA SER A 223 -19.83 -2.52 -6.94
C SER A 223 -19.63 -2.58 -8.46
N HIS A 224 -20.07 -1.55 -9.18
CA HIS A 224 -19.87 -1.41 -10.62
C HIS A 224 -18.40 -1.48 -10.99
N LEU A 225 -17.54 -0.67 -10.36
CA LEU A 225 -16.09 -0.69 -10.61
C LEU A 225 -15.45 -2.05 -10.33
N HIS A 226 -15.94 -2.78 -9.32
CA HIS A 226 -15.45 -4.11 -9.01
C HIS A 226 -15.84 -5.11 -10.11
N ASN A 227 -17.12 -5.12 -10.49
CA ASN A 227 -17.65 -6.00 -11.52
C ASN A 227 -17.04 -5.70 -12.91
N GLU A 228 -16.87 -4.43 -13.24
CA GLU A 228 -16.22 -3.99 -14.49
C GLU A 228 -14.81 -4.58 -14.60
N ARG A 229 -14.00 -4.45 -13.53
CA ARG A 229 -12.65 -5.03 -13.50
C ARG A 229 -12.68 -6.56 -13.62
N GLU A 230 -13.55 -7.22 -12.86
CA GLU A 230 -13.64 -8.68 -12.86
C GLU A 230 -14.08 -9.23 -14.23
N LEU A 231 -15.10 -8.63 -14.85
CA LEU A 231 -15.58 -9.03 -16.16
C LEU A 231 -14.56 -8.74 -17.26
N PHE A 232 -13.89 -7.59 -17.19
CA PHE A 232 -12.83 -7.23 -18.13
C PHE A 232 -11.68 -8.24 -18.06
N GLU A 233 -11.23 -8.60 -16.86
CA GLU A 233 -10.13 -9.56 -16.68
C GLU A 233 -10.49 -10.95 -17.25
N ARG A 234 -11.71 -11.42 -17.02
CA ARG A 234 -12.22 -12.68 -17.60
C ARG A 234 -12.30 -12.61 -19.13
N ALA A 235 -12.83 -11.53 -19.67
CA ALA A 235 -12.95 -11.35 -21.12
C ALA A 235 -11.58 -11.25 -21.79
N ALA A 236 -10.64 -10.51 -21.19
CA ALA A 236 -9.27 -10.38 -21.67
C ALA A 236 -8.53 -11.73 -21.63
N GLU A 237 -8.71 -12.51 -20.56
CA GLU A 237 -8.16 -13.86 -20.46
C GLU A 237 -8.69 -14.76 -21.57
N GLN A 238 -10.01 -14.83 -21.75
CA GLN A 238 -10.64 -15.63 -22.81
C GLN A 238 -10.17 -15.20 -24.21
N HIS A 239 -10.15 -13.90 -24.48
CA HIS A 239 -9.71 -13.36 -25.76
C HIS A 239 -8.23 -13.67 -26.04
N SER A 240 -7.35 -13.47 -25.05
CA SER A 240 -5.93 -13.78 -25.19
C SER A 240 -5.69 -15.26 -25.47
N ARG A 241 -6.44 -16.16 -24.80
CA ARG A 241 -6.37 -17.60 -25.05
C ARG A 241 -6.78 -17.94 -26.47
N LEU A 242 -7.87 -17.37 -26.99
CA LEU A 242 -8.31 -17.61 -28.37
C LEU A 242 -7.26 -17.14 -29.39
N LEU A 243 -6.69 -15.95 -29.21
CA LEU A 243 -5.64 -15.44 -30.10
C LEU A 243 -4.37 -16.32 -30.08
N VAL A 244 -3.95 -16.76 -28.89
CA VAL A 244 -2.80 -17.66 -28.73
C VAL A 244 -3.08 -19.01 -29.40
N LEU A 245 -4.27 -19.58 -29.22
CA LEU A 245 -4.67 -20.83 -29.88
C LEU A 245 -4.66 -20.71 -31.40
N GLN A 246 -5.16 -19.60 -31.96
CA GLN A 246 -5.10 -19.35 -33.40
C GLN A 246 -3.65 -19.25 -33.91
N ARG A 247 -2.75 -18.59 -33.18
CA ARG A 247 -1.32 -18.51 -33.54
C ARG A 247 -0.65 -19.89 -33.48
N ILE A 248 -0.90 -20.66 -32.43
CA ILE A 248 -0.38 -22.03 -32.27
C ILE A 248 -0.88 -22.92 -33.43
N LYS A 249 -2.16 -22.80 -33.79
CA LYS A 249 -2.73 -23.51 -34.96
C LYS A 249 -2.03 -23.14 -36.26
N LYS A 250 -1.73 -21.85 -36.49
CA LYS A 250 -1.01 -21.40 -37.70
C LYS A 250 0.43 -21.91 -37.74
N LEU A 251 1.06 -22.04 -36.57
CA LEU A 251 2.45 -22.49 -36.42
C LEU A 251 2.61 -24.00 -36.61
N PHE A 252 1.87 -24.79 -35.83
CA PHE A 252 2.04 -26.25 -35.76
C PHE A 252 1.01 -27.02 -36.60
N GLY A 253 -0.03 -26.35 -37.09
CA GLY A 253 -1.10 -26.96 -37.90
C GLY A 253 -2.26 -27.56 -37.09
N PHE A 254 -2.20 -27.54 -35.76
CA PHE A 254 -3.22 -28.12 -34.87
C PHE A 254 -3.41 -27.30 -33.59
N VAL A 255 -4.48 -27.58 -32.84
CA VAL A 255 -4.78 -26.91 -31.56
C VAL A 255 -4.41 -27.82 -30.38
N PRO A 256 -3.77 -27.30 -29.32
CA PRO A 256 -3.53 -28.07 -28.10
C PRO A 256 -4.86 -28.60 -27.50
N GLY A 257 -4.98 -29.93 -27.36
CA GLY A 257 -6.19 -30.60 -26.87
C GLY A 257 -7.07 -31.26 -27.95
N GLU A 258 -6.66 -31.19 -29.22
CA GLU A 258 -7.32 -31.91 -30.33
C GLU A 258 -6.83 -33.37 -30.37
N GLU A 259 -7.75 -34.35 -30.31
CA GLU A 259 -7.41 -35.78 -30.22
C GLU A 259 -7.10 -36.43 -31.60
N ASP A 260 -7.56 -35.82 -32.71
CA ASP A 260 -7.40 -36.37 -34.07
C ASP A 260 -6.51 -35.45 -34.94
N VAL A 261 -5.22 -35.36 -34.57
CA VAL A 261 -4.23 -34.54 -35.28
C VAL A 261 -3.72 -35.27 -36.53
N ARG A 262 -4.27 -34.93 -37.69
CA ARG A 262 -3.89 -35.56 -38.98
C ARG A 262 -2.74 -34.86 -39.71
N HIS A 263 -2.49 -33.59 -39.42
CA HIS A 263 -1.45 -32.80 -40.08
C HIS A 263 -0.64 -32.00 -39.05
N ILE A 264 0.65 -32.31 -38.96
CA ILE A 264 1.62 -31.61 -38.12
C ILE A 264 2.57 -30.85 -39.05
N ARG A 265 2.57 -29.52 -38.94
CA ARG A 265 3.53 -28.65 -39.63
C ARG A 265 4.76 -28.49 -38.75
N ILE A 266 5.93 -28.82 -39.28
CA ILE A 266 7.21 -28.50 -38.65
C ILE A 266 7.55 -27.04 -38.97
N PRO A 267 7.72 -26.15 -37.97
CA PRO A 267 8.03 -24.74 -38.22
C PRO A 267 9.41 -24.55 -38.85
N SER A 268 9.50 -23.59 -39.77
CA SER A 268 10.78 -23.17 -40.36
C SER A 268 11.55 -22.23 -39.42
N CYS A 269 12.85 -22.03 -39.68
CA CYS A 269 13.67 -21.06 -38.94
C CYS A 269 13.12 -19.63 -39.01
N GLN A 270 12.38 -19.29 -40.08
CA GLN A 270 11.69 -18.01 -40.22
C GLN A 270 10.46 -17.93 -39.30
N ASP A 271 9.64 -18.99 -39.26
CA ASP A 271 8.46 -19.05 -38.38
C ASP A 271 8.88 -18.85 -36.90
N TRP A 272 9.98 -19.48 -36.45
CA TRP A 272 10.52 -19.29 -35.10
C TRP A 272 10.96 -17.85 -34.82
N ARG A 273 11.49 -17.15 -35.84
CA ARG A 273 11.90 -15.74 -35.73
C ARG A 273 10.69 -14.81 -35.62
N ASP A 274 9.63 -15.11 -36.37
CA ASP A 274 8.40 -14.30 -36.41
C ASP A 274 7.60 -14.36 -35.09
N ILE A 275 7.77 -15.42 -34.28
CA ILE A 275 7.10 -15.58 -32.98
C ILE A 275 7.96 -15.09 -31.82
N ALA A 276 9.29 -15.10 -31.99
CA ALA A 276 10.24 -14.59 -30.99
C ALA A 276 10.13 -13.07 -30.80
N ALA A 277 9.66 -12.35 -31.82
CA ALA A 277 9.26 -10.97 -31.67
C ALA A 277 7.95 -10.92 -30.86
N PRO A 278 7.95 -10.37 -29.62
CA PRO A 278 6.69 -10.00 -29.01
C PRO A 278 6.07 -8.97 -29.96
N ASN A 279 5.00 -9.34 -30.66
CA ASN A 279 4.10 -8.35 -31.23
C ASN A 279 3.64 -7.54 -30.03
N LEU A 280 4.31 -6.41 -29.76
CA LEU A 280 3.71 -5.33 -29.02
C LEU A 280 2.41 -5.09 -29.79
N LEU A 281 1.30 -5.53 -29.21
CA LEU A 281 0.00 -4.96 -29.51
C LEU A 281 0.11 -3.50 -29.07
N CYS A 282 0.84 -2.70 -29.86
CA CYS A 282 0.48 -1.32 -30.01
C CYS A 282 -0.92 -1.39 -30.56
N MET A 283 -1.90 -1.18 -29.68
CA MET A 283 -3.22 -0.70 -30.04
C MET A 283 -3.01 0.66 -30.71
N GLY A 284 -2.49 0.64 -31.93
CA GLY A 284 -2.08 1.79 -32.70
C GLY A 284 -3.25 2.29 -33.53
N ASP A 285 -3.69 3.50 -33.18
CA ASP A 285 -4.20 4.62 -33.99
C ASP A 285 -5.21 4.44 -35.13
N ASP A 286 -5.52 3.27 -35.65
CA ASP A 286 -6.41 3.13 -36.83
C ASP A 286 -7.72 2.34 -36.59
N LEU A 287 -8.10 2.15 -35.33
CA LEU A 287 -9.45 1.69 -34.97
C LEU A 287 -9.97 2.55 -33.82
N GLN A 288 -10.53 3.71 -34.20
CA GLN A 288 -11.47 4.54 -33.44
C GLN A 288 -11.40 4.32 -31.92
N GLY A 289 -10.26 4.68 -31.35
CA GLY A 289 -9.86 4.38 -29.97
C GLY A 289 -10.60 5.23 -28.95
N HIS A 290 -11.90 5.02 -28.80
CA HIS A 290 -12.68 5.54 -27.68
C HIS A 290 -12.67 4.49 -26.56
N TYR A 291 -11.52 4.40 -25.86
CA TYR A 291 -11.36 3.62 -24.63
C TYR A 291 -11.40 4.56 -23.44
N SER A 292 -12.59 5.07 -23.17
CA SER A 292 -12.86 5.86 -21.98
C SER A 292 -14.26 5.50 -21.50
N PHE A 293 -14.32 4.71 -20.44
CA PHE A 293 -15.54 4.28 -19.75
C PHE A 293 -16.54 3.51 -20.63
N LEU A 294 -16.84 2.26 -20.25
CA LEU A 294 -17.92 1.43 -20.83
C LEU A 294 -19.29 2.14 -20.89
N ARG A 295 -19.45 3.25 -20.19
CA ARG A 295 -20.63 4.12 -20.20
C ARG A 295 -20.83 4.89 -21.51
N ASP A 296 -19.77 5.37 -22.16
CA ASP A 296 -19.90 6.24 -23.35
C ASP A 296 -20.34 5.47 -24.62
N ARG A 297 -20.30 4.13 -24.62
CA ARG A 297 -20.66 3.31 -25.80
C ARG A 297 -22.10 2.80 -25.82
N VAL A 298 -22.82 2.87 -24.71
CA VAL A 298 -24.21 2.37 -24.65
C VAL A 298 -25.21 3.45 -25.07
N ASP A 299 -24.94 4.72 -24.74
CA ASP A 299 -25.84 5.83 -25.06
C ASP A 299 -25.90 6.16 -26.57
N GLU A 300 -24.90 5.81 -27.39
CA GLU A 300 -24.94 6.06 -28.85
C GLU A 300 -25.76 5.04 -29.65
N ASN A 301 -26.18 3.91 -29.06
CA ASN A 301 -26.91 2.86 -29.78
C ASN A 301 -28.42 2.82 -29.49
N GLU A 302 -28.96 3.66 -28.61
CA GLU A 302 -30.39 3.64 -28.24
C GLU A 302 -31.26 4.77 -28.82
N GLU A 303 -30.72 5.70 -29.63
CA GLU A 303 -31.57 6.69 -30.33
C GLU A 303 -32.26 6.15 -31.60
N GLY A 304 -32.32 4.83 -31.78
CA GLY A 304 -32.79 4.23 -33.02
C GLY A 304 -33.56 2.92 -32.93
N LYS A 305 -34.32 2.64 -31.86
CA LYS A 305 -35.44 1.67 -31.90
C LYS A 305 -36.26 1.67 -30.60
N SER A 306 -37.33 2.44 -30.60
CA SER A 306 -38.43 2.26 -29.65
C SER A 306 -39.26 1.05 -30.08
N GLU A 307 -38.99 -0.13 -29.52
CA GLU A 307 -39.96 -1.22 -29.46
C GLU A 307 -40.17 -1.62 -28.00
N GLY A 308 -41.38 -1.34 -27.51
CA GLY A 308 -41.79 -1.60 -26.14
C GLY A 308 -41.82 -3.09 -25.83
N ILE A 309 -41.29 -3.45 -24.66
CA ILE A 309 -41.45 -4.78 -24.09
C ILE A 309 -42.75 -4.76 -23.28
N GLU A 310 -43.84 -5.26 -23.87
CA GLU A 310 -45.01 -5.73 -23.12
C GLU A 310 -44.59 -6.95 -22.28
N LEU A 311 -44.60 -6.78 -20.96
CA LEU A 311 -44.66 -7.90 -20.02
C LEU A 311 -46.11 -8.41 -19.99
N LYS A 312 -46.38 -9.56 -20.61
CA LYS A 312 -47.61 -10.32 -20.36
C LYS A 312 -47.48 -11.14 -19.06
N PRO A 313 -48.59 -11.33 -18.33
CA PRO A 313 -48.64 -11.83 -16.96
C PRO A 313 -48.28 -13.31 -16.84
#